data_AF-A0A7X9HZ20-F1
#
_entry.id   AF-A0A7X9HZ20-F1
#
_cell.length_a   1.000
_cell.length_b   1.000
_cell.length_c   1.000
_cell.angle_alpha   90.00
_cell.angle_beta   90.00
_cell.angle_gamma   90.00
#
_symmetry.space_group_name_H-M   'P 1'
#
loop_
_entity.id
_entity.type
_entity.pdbx_description
1 polymer ?
#
loop_
_entity_poly.entity_id
_entity_poly.type
_entity_poly.pdbx_seq_one_letter_code
_entity_poly.pdbx_strand_id
1 'polypeptide(L)'
;MDSIKDILSQIQNELPKETNDEGQSKLFDTDKLKTNPKKLFGEKHKYISQEYQAFGLRIAGKLGDKQRMTMYIKWAKEKPRAILEQALSFTSDYPNAKDKIRIFMWKVKQLEDEYKAKKQQNTK
;
A
#
# COMPACT_ATOMS: atom_id res chain seq x y z
N MET A 1 6.27 51.92 24.32
CA MET A 1 4.81 51.94 24.51
C MET A 1 4.27 50.92 23.53
N ASP A 2 4.00 49.71 23.98
CA ASP A 2 3.41 48.71 23.08
C ASP A 2 2.09 49.27 22.57
N SER A 3 1.85 49.13 21.26
CA SER A 3 0.64 49.67 20.66
C SER A 3 -0.54 48.96 21.31
N ILE A 4 -1.62 49.69 21.60
CA ILE A 4 -2.87 49.11 22.11
C ILE A 4 -3.31 47.93 21.22
N LYS A 5 -2.96 47.98 19.93
CA LYS A 5 -3.20 46.93 18.94
C LYS A 5 -2.36 45.66 19.16
N ASP A 6 -1.12 45.80 19.61
CA ASP A 6 -0.22 44.68 19.89
C ASP A 6 -0.64 43.96 21.17
N ILE A 7 -1.03 44.75 22.19
CA ILE A 7 -1.61 44.23 23.45
C ILE A 7 -2.92 43.50 23.17
N LEU A 8 -3.81 44.07 22.35
CA LEU A 8 -5.04 43.40 21.90
C LEU A 8 -4.75 42.10 21.13
N SER A 9 -3.71 42.08 20.29
CA SER A 9 -3.33 40.88 19.54
C SER A 9 -2.77 39.77 20.43
N GLN A 10 -2.02 40.13 21.48
CA GLN A 10 -1.50 39.19 22.47
C GLN A 10 -2.64 38.61 23.31
N ILE A 11 -3.59 39.46 23.74
CA ILE A 11 -4.80 39.00 24.46
C ILE A 11 -5.64 38.05 23.57
N GLN A 12 -5.81 38.35 22.28
CA GLN A 12 -6.53 37.47 21.36
C GLN A 12 -5.83 36.13 21.09
N ASN A 13 -4.49 36.08 21.17
CA ASN A 13 -3.72 34.85 21.01
C ASN A 13 -3.65 34.02 22.30
N GLU A 14 -3.81 34.64 23.48
CA GLU A 14 -3.80 33.98 24.79
C GLU A 14 -5.18 33.47 25.23
N LEU A 15 -6.28 33.96 24.64
CA LEU A 15 -7.61 33.44 24.91
C LEU A 15 -7.77 32.03 24.32
N PRO A 16 -8.14 31.00 25.12
CA PRO A 16 -8.50 29.71 24.58
C PRO A 16 -9.69 29.90 23.64
N LYS A 17 -9.58 29.38 22.41
CA LYS A 17 -10.71 29.36 21.47
C LYS A 17 -11.80 28.47 22.07
N GLU A 18 -12.82 29.08 22.66
CA GLU A 18 -14.01 28.35 23.09
C GLU A 18 -14.71 27.79 21.85
N THR A 19 -14.47 26.51 21.57
CA THR A 19 -15.26 25.75 20.61
C THR A 19 -16.59 25.43 21.27
N ASN A 20 -17.64 26.15 20.90
CA ASN A 20 -19.03 25.87 21.26
C ASN A 20 -19.51 24.56 20.59
N ASP A 21 -18.97 23.41 21.01
CA ASP A 21 -19.38 22.09 20.51
C ASP A 21 -19.87 21.22 21.67
N GLU A 22 -21.20 21.12 21.80
CA GLU A 22 -21.91 20.38 22.85
C GLU A 22 -22.05 18.88 22.55
N GLY A 23 -20.98 18.20 22.14
CA GLY A 23 -21.02 16.81 21.70
C GLY A 23 -19.81 15.94 22.05
N GLN A 24 -19.73 14.77 21.39
CA GLN A 24 -18.66 13.76 21.56
C GLN A 24 -17.23 14.29 21.27
N SER A 25 -17.13 15.49 20.68
CA SER A 25 -15.89 16.24 20.46
C SER A 25 -15.16 16.65 21.75
N LYS A 26 -15.83 16.61 22.92
CA LYS A 26 -15.15 16.80 24.22
C LYS A 26 -14.29 15.60 24.65
N LEU A 27 -14.68 14.39 24.25
CA LEU A 27 -13.96 13.16 24.62
C LEU A 27 -12.81 12.86 23.66
N PHE A 28 -12.93 13.32 22.41
CA PHE A 28 -11.93 13.12 21.37
C PHE A 28 -11.53 14.47 20.80
N ASP A 29 -10.26 14.81 20.97
CA ASP A 29 -9.67 16.03 20.42
C ASP A 29 -9.62 15.92 18.89
N THR A 30 -10.71 16.33 18.23
CA THR A 30 -10.93 16.09 16.80
C THR A 30 -9.88 16.80 15.95
N ASP A 31 -9.32 17.91 16.42
CA ASP A 31 -8.25 18.64 15.75
C ASP A 31 -6.89 17.92 15.85
N LYS A 32 -6.64 17.17 16.92
CA LYS A 32 -5.51 16.22 16.98
C LYS A 32 -5.75 14.99 16.09
N LEU A 33 -7.01 14.57 15.94
CA LEU A 33 -7.41 13.41 15.15
C LEU A 33 -7.61 13.70 13.66
N LYS A 34 -7.70 14.97 13.23
CA LYS A 34 -7.50 15.43 11.84
C LYS A 34 -6.05 15.16 11.43
N THR A 35 -5.68 13.89 11.43
CA THR A 35 -4.35 13.43 11.12
C THR A 35 -4.21 13.53 9.61
N ASN A 36 -3.36 14.43 9.15
CA ASN A 36 -2.92 14.43 7.77
C ASN A 36 -2.36 13.02 7.47
N PRO A 37 -2.92 12.24 6.53
CA PRO A 37 -2.43 10.89 6.24
C PRO A 37 -0.93 10.88 5.88
N LYS A 38 -0.40 11.99 5.33
CA LYS A 38 1.04 12.16 5.07
C LYS A 38 1.90 12.14 6.35
N LYS A 39 1.36 12.60 7.49
CA LYS A 39 2.05 12.62 8.79
C LYS A 39 2.11 11.23 9.43
N LEU A 40 1.11 10.38 9.16
CA LEU A 40 1.04 9.01 9.71
C LEU A 40 1.92 8.01 8.95
N PHE A 41 1.92 8.05 7.62
CA PHE A 41 2.60 7.04 6.80
C PHE A 41 3.96 7.49 6.25
N GLY A 42 4.35 8.76 6.49
CA GLY A 42 5.56 9.38 5.94
C GLY A 42 5.60 9.36 4.40
N GLU A 43 6.78 9.62 3.82
CA GLU A 43 6.97 9.51 2.35
C GLU A 43 7.15 8.06 1.87
N LYS A 44 7.04 7.06 2.76
CA LYS A 44 7.40 5.65 2.48
C LYS A 44 6.58 5.00 1.34
N HIS A 45 5.44 5.58 0.98
CA HIS A 45 4.56 5.09 -0.09
C HIS A 45 4.31 6.12 -1.20
N LYS A 46 5.17 7.15 -1.33
CA LYS A 46 4.98 8.27 -2.27
C LYS A 46 4.70 7.84 -3.72
N TYR A 47 5.20 6.66 -4.12
CA TYR A 47 5.08 6.12 -5.48
C TYR A 47 4.19 4.88 -5.60
N ILE A 48 3.53 4.47 -4.51
CA ILE A 48 2.63 3.31 -4.49
C ILE A 48 1.20 3.84 -4.32
N SER A 49 0.52 4.04 -5.44
CA SER A 49 -0.85 4.55 -5.47
C SER A 49 -1.89 3.43 -5.58
N GLN A 50 -1.49 2.28 -6.12
CA GLN A 50 -2.39 1.18 -6.45
C GLN A 50 -1.97 -0.13 -5.77
N GLU A 51 -2.96 -0.97 -5.45
CA GLU A 51 -2.73 -2.25 -4.77
C GLU A 51 -1.80 -3.18 -5.58
N TYR A 52 -1.99 -3.25 -6.90
CA TYR A 52 -1.15 -4.08 -7.76
C TYR A 52 0.33 -3.64 -7.78
N GLN A 53 0.62 -2.35 -7.53
CA GLN A 53 1.99 -1.87 -7.40
C GLN A 53 2.62 -2.40 -6.11
N ALA A 54 1.90 -2.30 -4.99
CA ALA A 54 2.31 -2.87 -3.72
C ALA A 54 2.50 -4.39 -3.83
N PHE A 55 1.59 -5.07 -4.53
CA PHE A 55 1.67 -6.51 -4.73
C PHE A 55 2.87 -6.92 -5.59
N GLY A 56 3.14 -6.22 -6.69
CA GLY A 56 4.32 -6.46 -7.51
C GLY A 56 5.64 -6.28 -6.74
N LEU A 57 5.73 -5.23 -5.91
CA LEU A 57 6.87 -5.01 -5.02
C LEU A 57 6.99 -6.11 -3.95
N ARG A 58 5.87 -6.60 -3.41
CA ARG A 58 5.84 -7.73 -2.47
C ARG A 58 6.39 -9.01 -3.13
N ILE A 59 6.01 -9.31 -4.37
CA ILE A 59 6.54 -10.45 -5.14
C ILE A 59 8.07 -10.31 -5.28
N ALA A 60 8.53 -9.15 -5.74
CA ALA A 60 9.95 -8.87 -5.91
C ALA A 60 10.74 -9.04 -4.61
N GLY A 61 10.19 -8.54 -3.49
CA GLY A 61 10.78 -8.70 -2.16
C GLY A 61 10.87 -10.16 -1.72
N LYS A 62 9.80 -10.93 -1.88
CA LYS A 62 9.78 -12.37 -1.52
C LYS A 62 10.77 -13.20 -2.34
N LEU A 63 10.93 -12.88 -3.63
CA LEU A 63 11.87 -13.57 -4.51
C LEU A 63 13.31 -13.05 -4.39
N GLY A 64 13.53 -11.95 -3.67
CA GLY A 64 14.83 -11.29 -3.59
C GLY A 64 15.25 -10.58 -4.88
N ASP A 65 14.31 -10.30 -5.79
CA ASP A 65 14.57 -9.83 -7.15
C ASP A 65 14.13 -8.39 -7.36
N LYS A 66 14.94 -7.47 -6.80
CA LYS A 66 14.70 -6.03 -6.90
C LYS A 66 14.89 -5.50 -8.32
N GLN A 67 15.78 -6.10 -9.11
CA GLN A 67 16.11 -5.60 -10.45
C GLN A 67 14.91 -5.69 -11.41
N ARG A 68 14.04 -6.70 -11.24
CA ARG A 68 12.85 -6.91 -12.08
C ARG A 68 11.53 -6.45 -11.44
N MET A 69 11.58 -5.53 -10.46
CA MET A 69 10.38 -4.99 -9.79
C MET A 69 9.30 -4.50 -10.76
N THR A 70 9.67 -3.79 -11.82
CA THR A 70 8.74 -3.25 -12.83
C THR A 70 7.97 -4.35 -13.57
N MET A 71 8.64 -5.46 -13.88
CA MET A 71 8.03 -6.64 -14.52
C MET A 71 6.99 -7.28 -13.59
N TYR A 72 7.30 -7.43 -12.29
CA TYR A 72 6.34 -7.99 -11.33
C TYR A 72 5.13 -7.08 -11.11
N ILE A 73 5.32 -5.76 -11.09
CA ILE A 73 4.21 -4.78 -11.04
C ILE A 73 3.32 -4.90 -12.29
N LYS A 74 3.92 -5.02 -13.48
CA LYS A 74 3.17 -5.23 -14.73
C LYS A 74 2.37 -6.53 -14.67
N TRP A 75 2.97 -7.62 -14.23
CA TRP A 75 2.27 -8.90 -14.09
C TRP A 75 1.14 -8.85 -13.07
N ALA A 76 1.35 -8.17 -11.93
CA ALA A 76 0.31 -7.97 -10.93
C ALA A 76 -0.89 -7.18 -11.48
N LYS A 77 -0.68 -6.31 -12.46
CA LYS A 77 -1.73 -5.55 -13.14
C LYS A 77 -2.48 -6.37 -14.20
N GLU A 78 -1.76 -7.22 -14.95
CA GLU A 78 -2.29 -7.90 -16.14
C GLU A 78 -2.83 -9.32 -15.85
N LYS A 79 -2.24 -10.03 -14.89
CA LYS A 79 -2.53 -11.43 -14.62
C LYS A 79 -3.50 -11.58 -13.45
N PRO A 80 -4.37 -12.61 -13.44
CA PRO A 80 -5.20 -12.93 -12.28
C PRO A 80 -4.34 -13.11 -11.02
N ARG A 81 -4.71 -12.42 -9.93
CA ARG A 81 -3.96 -12.45 -8.65
C ARG A 81 -3.73 -13.88 -8.15
N ALA A 82 -4.76 -14.73 -8.25
CA ALA A 82 -4.73 -16.11 -7.78
C ALA A 82 -3.54 -16.89 -8.37
N ILE A 83 -3.20 -16.67 -9.64
CA ILE A 83 -2.08 -17.34 -10.32
C ILE A 83 -0.75 -16.95 -9.68
N LEU A 84 -0.55 -15.64 -9.44
CA LEU A 84 0.69 -15.13 -8.87
C LEU A 84 0.86 -15.53 -7.39
N GLU A 85 -0.23 -15.55 -6.61
CA GLU A 85 -0.20 -15.97 -5.21
C GLU A 85 0.05 -17.47 -5.07
N GLN A 86 -0.58 -18.31 -5.91
CA GLN A 86 -0.32 -19.74 -5.93
C GLN A 86 1.12 -20.04 -6.34
N ALA A 87 1.66 -19.36 -7.36
CA ALA A 87 3.06 -19.52 -7.77
C ALA A 87 4.05 -19.08 -6.67
N LEU A 88 3.74 -17.99 -5.95
CA LEU A 88 4.55 -17.55 -4.80
C LEU A 88 4.51 -18.57 -3.66
N SER A 89 3.34 -19.12 -3.35
CA SER A 89 3.20 -20.16 -2.33
C SER A 89 4.05 -21.38 -2.68
N PHE A 90 3.93 -21.89 -3.90
CA PHE A 90 4.73 -23.01 -4.39
C PHE A 90 6.24 -22.73 -4.33
N THR A 91 6.67 -21.51 -4.67
CA THR A 91 8.09 -21.15 -4.61
C THR A 91 8.61 -21.08 -3.17
N SER A 92 7.75 -20.82 -2.19
CA SER A 92 8.13 -20.72 -0.78
C SER A 92 8.57 -22.07 -0.20
N ASP A 93 8.13 -23.18 -0.79
CA ASP A 93 8.53 -24.54 -0.41
C ASP A 93 10.00 -24.86 -0.77
N TYR A 94 10.65 -23.99 -1.57
CA TYR A 94 12.03 -24.16 -2.03
C TYR A 94 12.97 -23.06 -1.48
N PRO A 95 13.23 -23.00 -0.16
CA PRO A 95 14.01 -21.92 0.44
C PRO A 95 15.50 -21.93 0.03
N ASN A 96 16.05 -23.08 -0.34
CA ASN A 96 17.46 -23.25 -0.72
C ASN A 96 17.67 -23.36 -2.24
N ALA A 97 16.64 -23.12 -3.05
CA ALA A 97 16.78 -23.17 -4.50
C ALA A 97 17.73 -22.08 -5.00
N LYS A 98 18.65 -22.48 -5.88
CA LYS A 98 19.62 -21.58 -6.53
C LYS A 98 18.91 -20.42 -7.25
N ASP A 99 17.84 -20.74 -8.00
CA ASP A 99 17.10 -19.78 -8.83
C ASP A 99 15.59 -19.81 -8.50
N LYS A 100 15.20 -19.34 -7.30
CA LYS A 100 13.77 -19.20 -6.91
C LYS A 100 12.93 -18.46 -7.94
N ILE A 101 13.54 -17.50 -8.62
CA ILE A 101 12.88 -16.68 -9.64
C ILE A 101 12.47 -17.52 -10.86
N ARG A 102 13.32 -18.44 -11.30
CA ARG A 102 12.98 -19.33 -12.43
C ARG A 102 11.85 -20.28 -12.05
N ILE A 103 11.87 -20.82 -10.82
CA ILE A 103 10.81 -21.69 -10.29
C ILE A 103 9.49 -20.94 -10.28
N PHE A 104 9.48 -19.71 -9.76
CA PHE A 104 8.30 -18.85 -9.77
C PHE A 104 7.77 -18.61 -11.19
N MET A 105 8.63 -18.17 -12.11
CA MET A 105 8.23 -17.89 -13.50
C MET A 105 7.69 -19.12 -14.23
N TRP A 106 8.34 -20.26 -14.04
CA TRP A 106 7.88 -21.54 -14.59
C TRP A 106 6.49 -21.89 -14.05
N LYS A 107 6.29 -21.75 -12.73
CA LYS A 107 5.00 -22.08 -12.11
C LYS A 107 3.89 -21.13 -12.55
N VAL A 108 4.18 -19.84 -12.69
CA VAL A 108 3.24 -18.86 -13.26
C VAL A 108 2.81 -19.30 -14.66
N LYS A 109 3.75 -19.67 -15.53
CA LYS A 109 3.42 -20.13 -16.89
C LYS A 109 2.51 -21.36 -16.87
N GLN A 110 2.85 -22.37 -16.06
CA GLN A 110 2.05 -23.59 -15.92
C GLN A 110 0.61 -23.25 -15.50
N LEU A 111 0.43 -22.43 -14.46
CA LEU A 111 -0.89 -22.04 -13.94
C LEU A 111 -1.70 -21.20 -14.95
N GLU A 112 -1.04 -20.37 -15.77
CA GLU A 112 -1.70 -19.64 -16.85
C GLU A 112 -2.25 -20.57 -17.94
N ASP A 113 -1.49 -21.59 -18.30
CA ASP A 113 -1.93 -22.57 -19.30
C ASP A 113 -3.10 -23.40 -18.78
N GLU A 114 -3.05 -23.84 -17.51
CA GLU A 114 -4.17 -24.49 -16.83
C GLU A 114 -5.42 -23.60 -16.75
N TYR A 115 -5.24 -22.31 -16.44
CA TYR A 115 -6.34 -21.35 -16.38
C TYR A 115 -7.01 -21.16 -17.75
N LYS A 116 -6.22 -21.05 -18.82
CA LYS A 116 -6.73 -20.95 -20.20
C LYS A 116 -7.48 -22.22 -20.61
N ALA A 117 -6.95 -23.40 -20.30
CA ALA A 117 -7.59 -24.67 -20.62
C ALA A 117 -8.95 -24.80 -19.93
N LYS A 118 -9.05 -24.46 -18.64
CA LYS A 118 -10.32 -24.45 -17.90
C LYS A 118 -11.32 -23.46 -18.49
N LYS A 119 -10.87 -22.27 -18.89
CA LYS A 119 -11.74 -21.28 -19.53
C LYS A 119 -12.34 -21.81 -20.84
N GLN A 120 -11.55 -22.53 -21.64
CA GLN A 120 -12.02 -23.14 -22.89
C GLN A 120 -13.03 -24.27 -22.66
N GLN A 121 -12.83 -25.10 -21.62
CA GLN A 121 -13.77 -26.16 -21.26
C GLN A 121 -15.12 -25.60 -20.82
N ASN A 122 -15.14 -24.53 -20.02
CA ASN A 122 -16.38 -23.91 -19.55
C ASN A 122 -17.15 -23.13 -20.62
N THR A 123 -16.54 -22.88 -21.79
CA THR A 123 -17.20 -22.16 -22.91
C THR A 123 -17.84 -23.13 -23.92
N LYS A 124 -17.57 -24.43 -23.81
CA LYS A 124 -18.18 -25.49 -24.62
C LYS A 124 -19.37 -26.10 -23.89
#